data_AF-A0A848XV11-F1
#
_entry.id   AF-A0A848XV11-F1
#
_cell.length_a   1.000
_cell.length_b   1.000
_cell.length_c   1.000
_cell.angle_alpha   90.00
_cell.angle_beta   90.00
_cell.angle_gamma   90.00
#
_symmetry.space_group_name_H-M   'P 1'
#
loop_
_entity.id
_entity.type
_entity.pdbx_description
1 polymer ?
#
loop_
_entity_poly.entity_id
_entity_poly.type
_entity_poly.pdbx_seq_one_letter_code
_entity_poly.pdbx_strand_id
1 'polypeptide(L)'
;MLTTAPTSDLYARALEEYDRAFSGDGAPRPFADRRAKARDAFAALGLPTRRNEAWKYTDLRPALKADYAFVQGDGTTSLTEADVAGTAIPELDAARVVLVNGAFVPALSDLDGLVRATVGSLRESTEHPVVTEHFGRYTDVRTETFAALNASFDLDGVFLHVPEGVVVERPIHVVHIIDTDADAFVQSRHLMVFGQHSQARIIETQHVRGSAQTFGNHLTEIAVGADAVIDHVRVQD
;
A
#
# COMPACT_ATOMS: atom_id res chain seq x y z
N MET A 1 37.12 10.63 -12.77
CA MET A 1 36.91 9.48 -11.87
C MET A 1 35.45 9.49 -11.46
N LEU A 2 34.63 8.68 -12.13
CA LEU A 2 33.25 8.43 -11.72
C LEU A 2 33.32 7.49 -10.52
N THR A 3 33.24 8.05 -9.32
CA THR A 3 32.99 7.28 -8.10
C THR A 3 31.57 6.75 -8.19
N THR A 4 31.41 5.54 -8.71
CA THR A 4 30.21 4.72 -8.49
C THR A 4 30.12 4.49 -6.99
N ALA A 5 29.18 5.16 -6.34
CA ALA A 5 28.77 4.80 -5.00
C ALA A 5 28.40 3.31 -4.98
N PRO A 6 28.76 2.54 -3.93
CA PRO A 6 28.32 1.17 -3.82
C PRO A 6 26.79 1.13 -3.84
N THR A 7 26.24 0.25 -4.68
CA THR A 7 24.80 -0.05 -4.77
C THR A 7 24.29 -0.32 -3.36
N SER A 8 23.41 0.54 -2.83
CA SER A 8 22.94 0.40 -1.45
C SER A 8 22.05 -0.83 -1.34
N ASP A 9 22.37 -1.73 -0.41
CA ASP A 9 21.45 -2.76 0.07
C ASP A 9 20.11 -2.11 0.45
N LEU A 10 18.99 -2.67 -0.03
CA LEU A 10 17.64 -2.15 0.25
C LEU A 10 17.45 -1.88 1.76
N TYR A 11 18.04 -2.70 2.62
CA TYR A 11 17.99 -2.51 4.07
C TYR A 11 18.60 -1.17 4.49
N ALA A 12 19.82 -0.87 4.03
CA ALA A 12 20.51 0.37 4.35
C ALA A 12 19.74 1.56 3.77
N ARG A 13 19.31 1.45 2.51
CA ARG A 13 18.51 2.50 1.86
C ARG A 13 17.21 2.77 2.61
N ALA A 14 16.49 1.75 3.04
CA ALA A 14 15.24 1.91 3.79
C ALA A 14 15.45 2.70 5.09
N LEU A 15 16.53 2.43 5.83
CA LEU A 15 16.83 3.15 7.06
C LEU A 15 17.27 4.60 6.78
N GLU A 16 18.11 4.81 5.77
CA GLU A 16 18.50 6.16 5.33
C GLU A 16 17.28 6.99 4.89
N GLU A 17 16.36 6.36 4.17
CA GLU A 17 15.13 6.99 3.68
C GLU A 17 14.17 7.34 4.81
N TYR A 18 14.02 6.44 5.79
CA TYR A 18 13.28 6.75 7.01
C TYR A 18 13.89 7.95 7.74
N ASP A 19 15.20 7.93 7.98
CA ASP A 19 15.88 9.00 8.69
C ASP A 19 15.69 10.32 7.93
N ARG A 20 15.89 10.34 6.60
CA ARG A 20 15.65 11.51 5.74
C ARG A 20 14.22 12.04 5.84
N ALA A 21 13.22 11.16 5.83
CA ALA A 21 11.80 11.54 5.83
C ALA A 21 11.28 12.06 7.18
N PHE A 22 11.91 11.63 8.29
CA PHE A 22 11.43 11.88 9.66
C PHE A 22 12.44 12.58 10.58
N SER A 23 13.66 12.89 10.11
CA SER A 23 14.59 13.75 10.84
C SER A 23 14.21 15.22 10.69
N GLY A 24 13.54 15.80 11.69
CA GLY A 24 13.81 17.21 12.03
C GLY A 24 12.78 18.30 11.74
N ASP A 25 11.48 18.08 11.90
CA ASP A 25 10.51 19.20 12.01
C ASP A 25 9.77 19.26 13.35
N GLY A 26 9.77 18.17 14.13
CA GLY A 26 8.97 18.06 15.36
C GLY A 26 7.47 18.19 15.11
N ALA A 27 7.04 18.15 13.84
CA ALA A 27 5.64 18.30 13.48
C ALA A 27 4.87 17.07 13.97
N PRO A 28 3.72 17.25 14.63
CA PRO A 28 2.88 16.13 14.99
C PRO A 28 2.40 15.45 13.71
N ARG A 29 2.75 14.18 13.57
CA ARG A 29 2.31 13.31 12.47
C ARG A 29 1.48 12.17 13.07
N PRO A 30 0.31 11.83 12.49
CA PRO A 30 -0.50 10.72 12.97
C PRO A 30 0.34 9.45 13.16
N PHE A 31 0.13 8.69 14.22
CA PHE A 31 0.82 7.40 14.45
C PHE A 31 2.37 7.44 14.57
N ALA A 32 2.99 8.59 14.89
CA ALA A 32 4.46 8.71 14.98
C ALA A 32 5.14 7.65 15.87
N ASP A 33 4.62 7.38 17.06
CA ASP A 33 5.17 6.35 17.96
C ASP A 33 5.12 4.94 17.35
N ARG A 34 4.08 4.63 16.56
CA ARG A 34 3.94 3.34 15.89
C ARG A 34 4.99 3.22 14.78
N ARG A 35 5.20 4.29 13.99
CA ARG A 35 6.23 4.31 12.94
C ARG A 35 7.63 4.11 13.51
N ALA A 36 7.98 4.81 14.58
CA ALA A 36 9.30 4.66 15.22
C ALA A 36 9.53 3.23 15.71
N LYS A 37 8.53 2.62 16.38
CA LYS A 37 8.60 1.22 16.80
C LYS A 37 8.72 0.25 15.63
N ALA A 38 8.01 0.50 14.53
CA ALA A 38 8.09 -0.32 13.34
C ALA A 38 9.45 -0.22 12.64
N ARG A 39 10.04 0.98 12.58
CA ARG A 39 11.41 1.19 12.11
C ARG A 39 12.42 0.41 12.96
N ASP A 40 12.29 0.44 14.28
CA ASP A 40 13.18 -0.29 15.17
C ASP A 40 13.02 -1.80 15.03
N ALA A 41 11.78 -2.28 14.86
CA ALA A 41 11.52 -3.68 14.55
C ALA A 41 12.14 -4.09 13.21
N PHE A 42 12.01 -3.29 12.16
CA PHE A 42 12.65 -3.54 10.87
C PHE A 42 14.18 -3.58 10.99
N ALA A 43 14.78 -2.63 11.70
CA ALA A 43 16.21 -2.60 11.95
C ALA A 43 16.71 -3.84 12.72
N ALA A 44 15.91 -4.36 13.65
CA ALA A 44 16.24 -5.56 14.41
C ALA A 44 16.06 -6.86 13.59
N LEU A 45 15.03 -6.92 12.75
CA LEU A 45 14.72 -8.08 11.91
C LEU A 45 15.68 -8.21 10.71
N GLY A 46 16.04 -7.08 10.10
CA GLY A 46 16.74 -7.04 8.82
C GLY A 46 15.90 -7.61 7.67
N LEU A 47 16.50 -7.70 6.48
CA LEU A 47 15.87 -8.36 5.34
C LEU A 47 15.90 -9.89 5.51
N PRO A 48 14.87 -10.61 5.04
CA PRO A 48 14.85 -12.06 5.18
C PRO A 48 15.94 -12.72 4.34
N THR A 49 16.45 -13.82 4.87
CA THR A 49 17.38 -14.70 4.18
C THR A 49 16.81 -16.11 4.16
N ARG A 50 17.40 -17.00 3.36
CA ARG A 50 17.04 -18.44 3.36
C ARG A 50 17.30 -19.15 4.69
N ARG A 51 17.91 -18.48 5.68
CA ARG A 51 18.08 -18.99 7.05
C ARG A 51 16.81 -18.79 7.88
N ASN A 52 15.97 -17.82 7.53
CA ASN A 52 14.67 -17.62 8.17
C ASN A 52 13.71 -18.70 7.68
N GLU A 53 12.98 -19.35 8.59
CA GLU A 53 12.11 -20.49 8.27
C GLU A 53 11.06 -20.15 7.20
N ALA A 54 10.38 -19.00 7.36
CA ALA A 54 9.39 -18.49 6.39
C ALA A 54 9.97 -18.20 4.99
N TRP A 55 11.29 -18.05 4.86
CA TRP A 55 11.98 -17.68 3.62
C TRP A 55 12.94 -18.76 3.12
N LYS A 56 12.94 -19.95 3.73
CA LYS A 56 13.84 -21.06 3.39
C LYS A 56 13.79 -21.44 1.91
N TYR A 57 12.62 -21.32 1.29
CA TYR A 57 12.37 -21.70 -0.10
C TYR A 57 12.29 -20.51 -1.07
N THR A 58 12.28 -19.28 -0.56
CA THR A 58 12.12 -18.06 -1.35
C THR A 58 13.43 -17.25 -1.31
N ASP A 59 14.21 -17.30 -2.39
CA ASP A 59 15.44 -16.53 -2.50
C ASP A 59 15.14 -15.10 -2.96
N LEU A 60 15.22 -14.15 -2.03
CA LEU A 60 14.97 -12.73 -2.30
C LEU A 60 16.15 -12.00 -2.96
N ARG A 61 17.35 -12.57 -2.98
CA ARG A 61 18.55 -11.87 -3.48
C ARG A 61 18.39 -11.34 -4.91
N PRO A 62 17.79 -12.07 -5.88
CA PRO A 62 17.59 -11.55 -7.23
C PRO A 62 16.64 -10.34 -7.24
N ALA A 63 15.55 -10.40 -6.47
CA ALA A 63 14.56 -9.34 -6.37
C ALA A 63 15.04 -8.11 -5.58
N LEU A 64 16.10 -8.26 -4.76
CA LEU A 64 16.65 -7.18 -3.93
C LEU A 64 17.96 -6.61 -4.49
N LYS A 65 18.36 -7.02 -5.69
CA LYS A 65 19.65 -6.65 -6.29
C LYS A 65 19.65 -5.28 -6.94
N ALA A 66 18.50 -4.81 -7.41
CA ALA A 66 18.38 -3.53 -8.11
C ALA A 66 18.61 -2.37 -7.14
N ASP A 67 19.05 -1.22 -7.68
CA ASP A 67 19.21 0.01 -6.90
C ASP A 67 17.87 0.76 -6.85
N TYR A 68 16.97 0.27 -6.01
CA TYR A 68 15.61 0.79 -5.95
C TYR A 68 15.56 2.19 -5.33
N ALA A 69 14.98 3.14 -6.06
CA ALA A 69 14.52 4.40 -5.50
C ALA A 69 13.23 4.16 -4.70
N PHE A 70 13.12 4.74 -3.50
CA PHE A 70 11.85 4.72 -2.77
C PHE A 70 10.90 5.74 -3.40
N VAL A 71 9.85 5.25 -4.03
CA VAL A 71 8.87 6.08 -4.73
C VAL A 71 7.54 6.01 -4.00
N GLN A 72 7.04 7.17 -3.61
CA GLN A 72 5.72 7.34 -2.99
C GLN A 72 4.99 8.45 -3.74
N GLY A 73 3.78 8.16 -4.22
CA GLY A 73 2.89 9.18 -4.78
C GLY A 73 2.38 10.15 -3.71
N ASP A 74 1.88 11.30 -4.16
CA ASP A 74 1.30 12.35 -3.31
C ASP A 74 -0.20 12.57 -3.57
N GLY A 75 -0.83 11.67 -4.33
CA GLY A 75 -2.23 11.77 -4.74
C GLY A 75 -2.45 12.60 -6.00
N THR A 76 -1.37 13.12 -6.61
CA THR A 76 -1.38 13.76 -7.92
C THR A 76 -0.69 12.88 -8.97
N THR A 77 -0.96 13.15 -10.25
CA THR A 77 -0.33 12.41 -11.36
C THR A 77 -0.44 13.17 -12.67
N SER A 78 0.47 12.89 -13.60
CA SER A 78 0.37 13.28 -15.01
C SER A 78 -0.42 12.29 -15.86
N LEU A 79 -0.78 11.12 -15.31
CA LEU A 79 -1.58 10.14 -16.00
C LEU A 79 -2.98 10.66 -16.29
N THR A 80 -3.53 10.20 -17.40
CA THR A 80 -4.86 10.58 -17.89
C THR A 80 -5.84 9.41 -17.78
N GLU A 81 -7.13 9.69 -17.95
CA GLU A 81 -8.16 8.65 -18.08
C GLU A 81 -7.83 7.62 -19.18
N ALA A 82 -7.22 8.06 -20.28
CA ALA A 82 -6.81 7.16 -21.36
C ALA A 82 -5.69 6.20 -20.92
N ASP A 83 -4.80 6.63 -20.03
CA ASP A 83 -3.74 5.78 -19.48
C ASP A 83 -4.31 4.68 -18.57
N VAL A 84 -5.35 5.00 -17.80
CA VAL A 84 -6.05 4.06 -16.90
C VAL A 84 -6.99 3.14 -17.67
N ALA A 85 -7.58 3.59 -18.77
CA ALA A 85 -8.48 2.75 -19.58
C ALA A 85 -7.78 1.47 -20.08
N GLY A 86 -6.46 1.52 -20.31
CA GLY A 86 -5.65 0.36 -20.69
C GLY A 86 -5.47 -0.69 -19.60
N THR A 87 -5.79 -0.38 -18.34
CA THR A 87 -5.71 -1.29 -17.20
C THR A 87 -7.08 -1.88 -16.81
N ALA A 88 -8.13 -1.57 -17.57
CA ALA A 88 -9.47 -2.07 -17.29
C ALA A 88 -9.57 -3.57 -17.53
N ILE A 89 -10.30 -4.26 -16.65
CA ILE A 89 -10.75 -5.63 -16.90
C ILE A 89 -11.92 -5.56 -17.87
N PRO A 90 -11.86 -6.23 -19.04
CA PRO A 90 -12.97 -6.22 -20.00
C PRO A 90 -14.29 -6.63 -19.33
N GLU A 91 -15.36 -5.91 -19.65
CA GLU A 91 -16.74 -6.17 -19.18
C GLU A 91 -16.96 -6.02 -17.67
N LEU A 92 -15.96 -5.54 -16.91
CA LEU A 92 -16.13 -5.26 -15.49
C LEU A 92 -16.83 -3.91 -15.27
N ASP A 93 -18.09 -3.95 -14.81
CA ASP A 93 -18.80 -2.79 -14.28
C ASP A 93 -18.49 -2.64 -12.78
N ALA A 94 -17.54 -1.78 -12.44
CA ALA A 94 -17.07 -1.57 -11.07
C ALA A 94 -16.86 -0.08 -10.76
N ALA A 95 -17.00 0.29 -9.49
CA ALA A 95 -16.43 1.54 -8.99
C ALA A 95 -14.90 1.42 -9.02
N ARG A 96 -14.19 2.45 -9.50
CA ARG A 96 -12.75 2.43 -9.73
C ARG A 96 -12.02 3.29 -8.72
N VAL A 97 -11.07 2.69 -8.02
CA VAL A 97 -10.16 3.35 -7.08
C VAL A 97 -8.76 3.27 -7.65
N VAL A 98 -8.18 4.40 -8.06
CA VAL A 98 -6.84 4.41 -8.67
C VAL A 98 -5.80 4.84 -7.65
N LEU A 99 -4.72 4.06 -7.58
CA LEU A 99 -3.50 4.44 -6.90
C LEU A 99 -2.36 4.59 -7.89
N VAL A 100 -1.59 5.66 -7.75
CA VAL A 100 -0.35 5.86 -8.50
C VAL A 100 0.80 5.90 -7.51
N ASN A 101 1.77 5.01 -7.70
CA ASN A 101 2.94 4.85 -6.82
C ASN A 101 2.55 4.75 -5.33
N GLY A 102 1.48 4.00 -5.05
CA GLY A 102 0.99 3.73 -3.71
C GLY A 102 0.11 4.81 -3.07
N ALA A 103 -0.17 5.93 -3.75
CA ALA A 103 -1.07 6.97 -3.23
C ALA A 103 -2.41 7.01 -3.97
N PHE A 104 -3.49 7.28 -3.24
CA PHE A 104 -4.83 7.40 -3.81
C PHE A 104 -4.92 8.65 -4.69
N VAL A 105 -5.39 8.49 -5.94
CA VAL A 105 -5.54 9.59 -6.90
C VAL A 105 -7.03 9.86 -7.14
N PRO A 106 -7.61 10.89 -6.51
CA PRO A 106 -9.03 11.20 -6.67
C PRO A 106 -9.39 11.51 -8.13
N ALA A 107 -8.51 12.20 -8.86
CA ALA A 107 -8.76 12.68 -10.21
C ALA A 107 -8.93 11.56 -11.28
N LEU A 108 -8.50 10.33 -10.98
CA LEU A 108 -8.62 9.17 -11.86
C LEU A 108 -9.57 8.09 -11.30
N SER A 109 -10.10 8.34 -10.09
CA SER A 109 -11.01 7.43 -9.41
C SER A 109 -12.46 7.78 -9.75
N ASP A 110 -13.27 6.74 -9.98
CA ASP A 110 -14.71 6.83 -10.16
C ASP A 110 -15.39 6.08 -9.00
N LEU A 111 -15.91 6.85 -8.05
CA LEU A 111 -16.53 6.32 -6.83
C LEU A 111 -18.06 6.23 -6.94
N ASP A 112 -18.62 6.36 -8.15
CA ASP A 112 -20.06 6.33 -8.36
C ASP A 112 -20.67 5.02 -7.84
N GLY A 113 -21.78 5.15 -7.10
CA GLY A 113 -22.46 4.02 -6.47
C GLY A 113 -21.93 3.64 -5.08
N LEU A 114 -20.83 4.23 -4.60
CA LEU A 114 -20.31 4.00 -3.24
C LEU A 114 -20.90 4.96 -2.19
N VAL A 115 -22.12 5.45 -2.40
CA VAL A 115 -22.74 6.54 -1.62
C VAL A 115 -22.91 6.26 -0.12
N ARG A 116 -22.94 4.99 0.30
CA ARG A 116 -23.04 4.59 1.72
C ARG A 116 -21.73 4.04 2.28
N ALA A 117 -20.68 3.97 1.49
CA ALA A 117 -19.35 3.61 1.92
C ALA A 117 -18.46 4.87 1.97
N THR A 118 -17.42 4.83 2.77
CA THR A 118 -16.37 5.85 2.76
C THR A 118 -15.16 5.29 2.02
N VAL A 119 -14.73 5.97 0.96
CA VAL A 119 -13.55 5.60 0.17
C VAL A 119 -12.69 6.82 -0.07
N GLY A 120 -11.38 6.71 0.16
CA GLY A 120 -10.45 7.80 -0.12
C GLY A 120 -9.02 7.49 0.32
N SER A 121 -8.21 8.53 0.40
CA SER A 121 -6.83 8.46 0.90
C SER A 121 -6.82 8.05 2.37
N LEU A 122 -6.05 7.01 2.69
CA LEU A 122 -5.78 6.62 4.08
C LEU A 122 -5.00 7.71 4.81
N ARG A 123 -4.04 8.34 4.13
CA ARG A 123 -3.24 9.45 4.70
C ARG A 123 -4.13 10.61 5.14
N GLU A 124 -5.15 10.94 4.36
CA GLU A 124 -6.11 12.01 4.69
C GLU A 124 -7.18 11.59 5.70
N SER A 125 -7.37 10.27 5.91
CA SER A 125 -8.43 9.73 6.77
C SER A 125 -7.96 9.39 8.19
N THR A 126 -6.75 9.78 8.59
CA THR A 126 -6.14 9.36 9.87
C THR A 126 -6.96 9.68 11.13
N GLU A 127 -7.71 10.79 11.11
CA GLU A 127 -8.59 11.21 12.21
C GLU A 127 -9.98 10.53 12.18
N HIS A 128 -10.28 9.74 11.15
CA HIS A 128 -11.55 9.02 11.08
C HIS A 128 -11.63 7.98 12.21
N PRO A 129 -12.74 7.88 12.96
CA PRO A 129 -12.84 6.99 14.14
C PRO A 129 -12.50 5.52 13.81
N VAL A 130 -12.97 5.02 12.67
CA VAL A 130 -12.68 3.67 12.18
C VAL A 130 -11.18 3.48 11.88
N VAL A 131 -10.47 4.51 11.43
CA VAL A 131 -9.02 4.41 11.21
C VAL A 131 -8.30 4.39 12.55
N THR A 132 -8.65 5.29 13.47
CA THR A 132 -8.10 5.31 14.83
C THR A 132 -8.30 3.98 15.55
N GLU A 133 -9.46 3.37 15.33
CA GLU A 133 -9.77 2.05 15.82
C GLU A 133 -8.92 0.99 15.11
N HIS A 134 -9.11 0.77 13.82
CA HIS A 134 -8.63 -0.46 13.18
C HIS A 134 -7.18 -0.42 12.68
N PHE A 135 -6.61 0.76 12.41
CA PHE A 135 -5.32 0.88 11.75
C PHE A 135 -4.18 0.26 12.58
N GLY A 136 -3.34 -0.57 11.94
CA GLY A 136 -2.16 -1.17 12.55
C GLY A 136 -2.45 -2.17 13.66
N ARG A 137 -3.65 -2.77 13.70
CA ARG A 137 -4.04 -3.74 14.74
C ARG A 137 -3.82 -5.19 14.31
N TYR A 138 -3.83 -5.48 13.01
CA TYR A 138 -3.98 -6.85 12.51
C TYR A 138 -2.68 -7.49 12.03
N THR A 139 -1.60 -6.72 11.98
CA THR A 139 -0.29 -7.17 11.48
C THR A 139 0.77 -7.07 12.58
N ASP A 140 1.45 -8.17 12.90
CA ASP A 140 2.55 -8.15 13.87
C ASP A 140 3.86 -7.71 13.20
N VAL A 141 4.15 -6.41 13.33
CA VAL A 141 5.37 -5.78 12.81
C VAL A 141 6.66 -6.27 13.49
N ARG A 142 6.59 -7.03 14.59
CA ARG A 142 7.78 -7.48 15.32
C ARG A 142 8.35 -8.78 14.76
N THR A 143 7.59 -9.51 13.96
CA THR A 143 8.01 -10.79 13.37
C THR A 143 8.06 -10.74 11.85
N GLU A 144 7.31 -9.83 11.23
CA GLU A 144 7.18 -9.70 9.77
C GLU A 144 7.95 -8.48 9.26
N THR A 145 9.14 -8.69 8.67
CA THR A 145 10.03 -7.57 8.30
C THR A 145 9.45 -6.65 7.22
N PHE A 146 8.74 -7.17 6.21
CA PHE A 146 8.09 -6.31 5.21
C PHE A 146 6.90 -5.55 5.78
N ALA A 147 6.22 -6.09 6.79
CA ALA A 147 5.21 -5.35 7.52
C ALA A 147 5.83 -4.27 8.43
N ALA A 148 6.96 -4.56 9.07
CA ALA A 148 7.74 -3.59 9.83
C ALA A 148 8.20 -2.43 8.94
N LEU A 149 8.75 -2.75 7.76
CA LEU A 149 9.13 -1.76 6.75
C LEU A 149 7.93 -0.98 6.20
N ASN A 150 6.77 -1.61 6.02
CA ASN A 150 5.55 -0.91 5.62
C ASN A 150 5.05 0.03 6.73
N ALA A 151 5.14 -0.39 7.98
CA ALA A 151 4.72 0.39 9.13
C ALA A 151 5.69 1.51 9.54
N SER A 152 6.91 1.55 9.02
CA SER A 152 7.86 2.61 9.35
C SER A 152 7.62 3.92 8.57
N PHE A 153 6.83 3.92 7.50
CA PHE A 153 6.61 5.11 6.68
C PHE A 153 5.19 5.70 6.83
N ASP A 154 5.05 7.00 6.53
CA ASP A 154 3.77 7.67 6.33
C ASP A 154 3.32 7.37 4.89
N LEU A 155 2.83 6.16 4.71
CA LEU A 155 2.31 5.70 3.42
C LEU A 155 0.90 6.18 3.21
N ASP A 156 0.52 6.26 1.94
CA ASP A 156 -0.86 6.39 1.55
C ASP A 156 -1.39 5.05 1.00
N GLY A 157 -2.67 5.05 0.69
CA GLY A 157 -3.40 3.99 0.05
C GLY A 157 -4.89 4.22 0.19
N VAL A 158 -5.68 3.18 -0.01
CA VAL A 158 -7.14 3.21 0.21
C VAL A 158 -7.50 3.04 1.67
N PHE A 159 -8.28 3.98 2.20
CA PHE A 159 -9.21 3.73 3.29
C PHE A 159 -10.59 3.40 2.71
N LEU A 160 -11.11 2.22 3.02
CA LEU A 160 -12.45 1.76 2.64
C LEU A 160 -13.21 1.38 3.91
N HIS A 161 -14.36 2.01 4.15
CA HIS A 161 -15.26 1.63 5.22
C HIS A 161 -16.68 1.42 4.70
N VAL A 162 -17.19 0.20 4.87
CA VAL A 162 -18.58 -0.16 4.56
C VAL A 162 -19.32 -0.34 5.89
N PRO A 163 -20.28 0.54 6.23
CA PRO A 163 -21.01 0.46 7.49
C PRO A 163 -21.86 -0.80 7.64
N GLU A 164 -22.35 -1.03 8.86
CA GLU A 164 -23.27 -2.12 9.18
C GLU A 164 -24.49 -2.15 8.26
N GLY A 165 -24.84 -3.35 7.78
CA GLY A 165 -26.00 -3.61 6.93
C GLY A 165 -25.93 -2.97 5.53
N VAL A 166 -24.80 -2.40 5.13
CA VAL A 166 -24.62 -1.84 3.78
C VAL A 166 -24.18 -2.94 2.81
N VAL A 167 -24.92 -3.07 1.72
CA VAL A 167 -24.56 -3.92 0.58
C VAL A 167 -24.03 -3.02 -0.54
N VAL A 168 -22.79 -3.24 -0.93
CA VAL A 168 -22.16 -2.60 -2.09
C VAL A 168 -22.37 -3.52 -3.29
N GLU A 169 -23.34 -3.17 -4.14
CA GLU A 169 -23.73 -4.03 -5.28
C GLU A 169 -22.69 -4.06 -6.40
N ARG A 170 -22.12 -2.91 -6.75
CA ARG A 170 -21.04 -2.80 -7.74
C ARG A 170 -19.70 -3.20 -7.09
N PRO A 171 -18.89 -4.07 -7.69
CA PRO A 171 -17.54 -4.33 -7.21
C PRO A 171 -16.72 -3.05 -7.10
N ILE A 172 -15.77 -3.03 -6.17
CA ILE A 172 -14.76 -1.98 -6.03
C ILE A 172 -13.47 -2.50 -6.66
N HIS A 173 -13.06 -1.92 -7.77
CA HIS A 173 -11.81 -2.23 -8.47
C HIS A 173 -10.73 -1.25 -8.04
N VAL A 174 -9.78 -1.74 -7.24
CA VAL A 174 -8.59 -1.02 -6.80
C VAL A 174 -7.46 -1.28 -7.81
N VAL A 175 -7.10 -0.26 -8.57
CA VAL A 175 -6.07 -0.30 -9.61
C VAL A 175 -4.79 0.31 -9.06
N HIS A 176 -3.76 -0.51 -8.89
CA HIS A 176 -2.42 -0.03 -8.54
C HIS A 176 -1.61 0.20 -9.81
N ILE A 177 -1.16 1.43 -10.03
CA ILE A 177 -0.29 1.78 -11.15
C ILE A 177 1.06 2.21 -10.59
N ILE A 178 2.13 1.52 -11.00
CA ILE A 178 3.51 1.96 -10.77
C ILE A 178 3.95 2.70 -12.03
N ASP A 179 4.19 4.00 -11.90
CA ASP A 179 4.55 4.91 -13.00
C ASP A 179 5.85 5.62 -12.64
N THR A 180 6.96 5.10 -13.16
CA THR A 180 8.34 5.51 -12.83
C THR A 180 9.30 5.14 -13.96
N ASP A 181 10.27 6.01 -14.22
CA ASP A 181 11.33 5.78 -15.22
C ASP A 181 12.54 5.01 -14.65
N ALA A 182 12.66 4.94 -13.32
CA ALA A 182 13.76 4.27 -12.62
C ALA A 182 13.27 3.08 -11.80
N ASP A 183 14.17 2.13 -11.54
CA ASP A 183 13.89 0.99 -10.67
C ASP A 183 13.35 1.49 -9.32
N ALA A 184 12.18 1.01 -8.92
CA ALA A 184 11.44 1.59 -7.80
C ALA A 184 11.02 0.56 -6.74
N PHE A 185 11.20 0.95 -5.49
CA PHE A 185 10.54 0.32 -4.34
C PHE A 185 9.29 1.14 -4.03
N VAL A 186 8.12 0.52 -4.19
CA VAL A 186 6.82 1.17 -4.01
C VAL A 186 6.09 0.51 -2.85
N GLN A 187 5.49 1.32 -1.99
CA GLN A 187 4.71 0.84 -0.87
C GLN A 187 3.31 1.42 -0.89
N SER A 188 2.33 0.62 -0.52
CA SER A 188 0.98 1.11 -0.22
C SER A 188 0.50 0.52 1.09
N ARG A 189 -0.40 1.25 1.75
CA ARG A 189 -1.06 0.76 2.94
C ARG A 189 -2.56 0.98 2.86
N HIS A 190 -3.30 -0.11 2.97
CA HIS A 190 -4.75 -0.12 2.89
C HIS A 190 -5.37 -0.48 4.23
N LEU A 191 -6.49 0.16 4.54
CA LEU A 191 -7.37 -0.25 5.61
C LEU A 191 -8.78 -0.39 5.07
N MET A 192 -9.30 -1.62 5.10
CA MET A 192 -10.64 -1.95 4.63
C MET A 192 -11.45 -2.52 5.81
N VAL A 193 -12.51 -1.82 6.21
CA VAL A 193 -13.34 -2.19 7.36
C VAL A 193 -14.77 -2.38 6.92
N PHE A 194 -15.34 -3.53 7.27
CA PHE A 194 -16.68 -3.95 6.89
C PHE A 194 -17.50 -4.19 8.16
N GLY A 195 -18.56 -3.40 8.37
CA GLY A 195 -19.44 -3.51 9.52
C GLY A 195 -20.24 -4.82 9.51
N GLN A 196 -20.95 -5.11 10.61
CA GLN A 196 -21.78 -6.31 10.71
C GLN A 196 -22.81 -6.38 9.57
N HIS A 197 -23.13 -7.57 9.07
CA HIS A 197 -24.09 -7.78 7.98
C HIS A 197 -23.81 -7.01 6.67
N SER A 198 -22.62 -6.44 6.51
CA SER A 198 -22.25 -5.71 5.29
C SER A 198 -21.80 -6.68 4.19
N GLN A 199 -21.88 -6.25 2.93
CA GLN A 199 -21.45 -7.05 1.79
C GLN A 199 -20.70 -6.18 0.78
N ALA A 200 -19.57 -6.68 0.28
CA ALA A 200 -18.80 -6.01 -0.75
C ALA A 200 -17.92 -6.99 -1.53
N ARG A 201 -17.61 -6.63 -2.77
CA ARG A 201 -16.59 -7.29 -3.59
C ARG A 201 -15.47 -6.33 -3.93
N ILE A 202 -14.24 -6.76 -3.69
CA ILE A 202 -13.02 -5.99 -3.90
C ILE A 202 -12.15 -6.76 -4.88
N ILE A 203 -11.74 -6.09 -5.94
CA ILE A 203 -10.84 -6.60 -6.96
C ILE A 203 -9.60 -5.70 -6.94
N GLU A 204 -8.42 -6.26 -6.74
CA GLU A 204 -7.16 -5.54 -6.82
C GLU A 204 -6.39 -5.98 -8.07
N THR A 205 -5.95 -5.02 -8.89
CA THR A 205 -5.02 -5.26 -10.00
C THR A 205 -3.78 -4.41 -9.83
N GLN A 206 -2.65 -4.88 -10.37
CA GLN A 206 -1.39 -4.15 -10.32
C GLN A 206 -0.78 -4.06 -11.71
N HIS A 207 -0.39 -2.85 -12.10
CA HIS A 207 0.16 -2.57 -13.43
C HIS A 207 1.43 -1.75 -13.27
N VAL A 208 2.47 -2.13 -14.01
CA VAL A 208 3.72 -1.38 -14.10
C VAL A 208 3.77 -0.73 -15.47
N ARG A 209 3.92 0.59 -15.53
CA ARG A 209 4.19 1.31 -16.76
C ARG A 209 5.70 1.35 -17.02
N GLY A 210 6.06 1.15 -18.28
CA GLY A 210 7.47 1.09 -18.69
C GLY A 210 8.12 -0.25 -18.38
N SER A 211 9.45 -0.24 -18.26
CA SER A 211 10.27 -1.45 -18.08
C SER A 211 11.17 -1.40 -16.85
N ALA A 212 10.94 -0.43 -15.95
CA ALA A 212 11.68 -0.33 -14.69
C ALA A 212 11.43 -1.59 -13.84
N GLN A 213 12.46 -2.08 -13.17
CA GLN A 213 12.27 -3.13 -12.18
C GLN A 213 11.56 -2.54 -10.98
N THR A 214 10.51 -3.20 -10.51
CA THR A 214 9.75 -2.73 -9.36
C THR A 214 9.74 -3.77 -8.25
N PHE A 215 9.80 -3.29 -7.02
CA PHE A 215 9.56 -4.09 -5.83
C PHE A 215 8.40 -3.46 -5.07
N GLY A 216 7.25 -4.14 -5.09
CA GLY A 216 6.05 -3.70 -4.37
C GLY A 216 5.99 -4.29 -2.96
N ASN A 217 5.84 -3.44 -1.95
CA ASN A 217 5.50 -3.83 -0.58
C ASN A 217 4.12 -3.27 -0.20
N HIS A 218 3.08 -3.98 -0.63
CA HIS A 218 1.67 -3.59 -0.44
C HIS A 218 1.08 -4.33 0.76
N LEU A 219 0.54 -3.57 1.72
CA LEU A 219 -0.06 -4.12 2.94
C LEU A 219 -1.54 -3.72 3.01
N THR A 220 -2.42 -4.71 3.09
CA THR A 220 -3.87 -4.52 3.28
C THR A 220 -4.28 -5.08 4.62
N GLU A 221 -4.83 -4.24 5.50
CA GLU A 221 -5.53 -4.68 6.71
C GLU A 221 -7.03 -4.75 6.42
N ILE A 222 -7.63 -5.93 6.61
CA ILE A 222 -9.06 -6.17 6.40
C ILE A 222 -9.72 -6.58 7.73
N ALA A 223 -10.71 -5.80 8.17
CA ALA A 223 -11.54 -6.13 9.33
C ALA A 223 -12.98 -6.43 8.88
N VAL A 224 -13.48 -7.61 9.22
CA VAL A 224 -14.80 -8.11 8.80
C VAL A 224 -15.68 -8.31 10.03
N GLY A 225 -16.79 -7.58 10.09
CA GLY A 225 -17.79 -7.67 11.14
C GLY A 225 -18.57 -8.99 11.10
N ALA A 226 -19.29 -9.29 12.18
CA ALA A 226 -20.15 -10.47 12.26
C ALA A 226 -21.13 -10.53 11.08
N ASP A 227 -21.28 -11.72 10.49
CA ASP A 227 -22.19 -12.00 9.38
C ASP A 227 -21.99 -11.11 8.13
N ALA A 228 -20.85 -10.42 8.00
CA ALA A 228 -20.48 -9.72 6.78
C ALA A 228 -19.93 -10.70 5.73
N VAL A 229 -20.17 -10.42 4.44
CA VAL A 229 -19.76 -11.26 3.31
C VAL A 229 -18.88 -10.47 2.37
N ILE A 230 -17.58 -10.79 2.38
CA ILE A 230 -16.56 -10.05 1.63
C ILE A 230 -15.85 -10.98 0.64
N ASP A 231 -15.96 -10.63 -0.64
CA ASP A 231 -15.18 -11.26 -1.72
C ASP A 231 -13.94 -10.38 -1.98
N HIS A 232 -12.74 -10.89 -1.73
CA HIS A 232 -11.49 -10.17 -2.05
C HIS A 232 -10.65 -10.97 -3.05
N VAL A 233 -10.41 -10.38 -4.22
CA VAL A 233 -9.66 -10.98 -5.32
C VAL A 233 -8.48 -10.08 -5.66
N ARG A 234 -7.28 -10.66 -5.71
CA ARG A 234 -6.09 -9.97 -6.22
C ARG A 234 -5.61 -10.64 -7.49
N VAL A 235 -5.43 -9.86 -8.54
CA VAL A 235 -4.88 -10.28 -9.83
C VAL A 235 -3.48 -9.70 -9.97
N GLN A 236 -2.50 -10.57 -10.21
CA GLN A 236 -1.12 -10.21 -10.51
C GLN A 236 -0.75 -10.92 -11.81
N ASP A 237 -0.40 -10.15 -12.83
CA ASP A 237 0.05 -10.61 -14.15
C ASP A 237 1.50 -10.20 -14.47
#